data_AF-A0A3L7U8Q5-F1
#
_entry.id   AF-A0A3L7U8Q5-F1
#
_cell.length_a   1.000
_cell.length_b   1.000
_cell.length_c   1.000
_cell.angle_alpha   90.00
_cell.angle_beta   90.00
_cell.angle_gamma   90.00
#
_symmetry.space_group_name_H-M   'P 1'
#
loop_
_entity.id
_entity.type
_entity.pdbx_description
1 polymer ?
#
loop_
_entity_poly.entity_id
_entity_poly.type
_entity_poly.pdbx_seq_one_letter_code
_entity_poly.pdbx_strand_id
1 'polypeptide(L)'
;LAWLIRDVLRRANVSPAEIDAVNLHGTATRANDIAETRAVRAAFGSAADRLACSSQKGAIGHLLGAAGSVESAFAVLALRDQVVPPTINLRTHDPQCDLDCVANTARPLRLRNVLKLSLGFGGHVAVGLFRATS
;
A
#
# COMPACT_ATOMS: atom_id res chain seq x y z
N LEU A 1 -1.19 4.58 12.55
CA LEU A 1 -1.50 4.01 11.22
C LEU A 1 -2.56 2.92 11.26
N ALA A 2 -2.37 1.80 11.98
CA ALA A 2 -3.34 0.68 11.98
C ALA A 2 -4.78 1.09 12.33
N TRP A 3 -4.96 1.95 13.34
CA TRP A 3 -6.27 2.52 13.69
C TRP A 3 -6.89 3.30 12.52
N LEU A 4 -6.11 4.15 11.84
CA LEU A 4 -6.61 4.97 10.73
C LEU A 4 -7.02 4.10 9.54
N ILE A 5 -6.28 3.03 9.25
CA ILE A 5 -6.68 2.04 8.24
C ILE A 5 -8.06 1.47 8.60
N ARG A 6 -8.24 0.96 9.82
CA ARG A 6 -9.54 0.42 10.26
C ARG A 6 -10.66 1.46 10.22
N ASP A 7 -10.36 2.71 10.58
CA ASP A 7 -11.33 3.79 10.54
C ASP A 7 -11.78 4.12 9.11
N VAL A 8 -10.85 4.18 8.15
CA VAL A 8 -11.17 4.39 6.73
C VAL A 8 -12.02 3.24 6.17
N LEU A 9 -11.63 1.99 6.44
CA LEU A 9 -12.40 0.82 6.02
C LEU A 9 -13.82 0.83 6.58
N ARG A 10 -13.96 1.14 7.87
CA ARG A 10 -15.26 1.28 8.55
C ARG A 10 -16.11 2.39 7.93
N ARG A 11 -15.55 3.58 7.69
CA ARG A 11 -16.27 4.71 7.05
C ARG A 11 -16.71 4.39 5.63
N ALA A 12 -15.94 3.59 4.91
CA ALA A 12 -16.24 3.17 3.54
C ALA A 12 -17.14 1.93 3.46
N ASN A 13 -17.53 1.35 4.59
CA ASN A 13 -18.25 0.09 4.72
C ASN A 13 -17.58 -1.05 3.91
N VAL A 14 -16.26 -1.21 4.09
CA VAL A 14 -15.44 -2.25 3.44
C VAL A 14 -14.83 -3.15 4.50
N SER A 15 -14.97 -4.45 4.34
CA SER A 15 -14.26 -5.40 5.18
C SER A 15 -12.78 -5.47 4.78
N PRO A 16 -11.85 -5.76 5.72
CA PRO A 16 -10.44 -5.95 5.39
C PRO A 16 -10.19 -7.00 4.30
N ALA A 17 -11.10 -7.98 4.16
CA ALA A 17 -11.03 -9.04 3.17
C ALA A 17 -11.34 -8.58 1.73
N GLU A 18 -11.93 -7.40 1.55
CA GLU A 18 -12.29 -6.82 0.25
C GLU A 18 -11.22 -5.88 -0.32
N ILE A 19 -10.13 -5.65 0.41
CA ILE A 19 -8.98 -4.91 -0.11
C ILE A 19 -8.10 -5.86 -0.90
N ASP A 20 -7.84 -5.51 -2.15
CA ASP A 20 -7.08 -6.36 -3.07
C ASP A 20 -5.60 -6.00 -3.07
N ALA A 21 -5.29 -4.69 -2.97
CA ALA A 21 -3.93 -4.19 -2.97
C ALA A 21 -3.72 -2.99 -2.05
N VAL A 22 -2.48 -2.82 -1.60
CA VAL A 22 -2.03 -1.68 -0.81
C VAL A 22 -0.83 -1.02 -1.45
N ASN A 23 -1.01 0.23 -1.89
CA ASN A 23 0.10 1.12 -2.17
C ASN A 23 0.71 1.57 -0.85
N LEU A 24 1.81 0.93 -0.46
CA LEU A 24 2.59 1.28 0.71
C LEU A 24 3.23 2.66 0.53
N HIS A 25 3.54 3.32 1.64
CA HIS A 25 4.41 4.48 1.63
C HIS A 25 5.86 4.08 1.34
N GLY A 26 6.36 3.00 1.93
CA GLY A 26 7.59 2.30 1.55
C GLY A 26 8.76 3.20 1.15
N THR A 27 9.37 3.91 2.11
CA THR A 27 10.46 4.87 1.86
C THR A 27 11.84 4.23 1.73
N ALA A 28 11.93 2.89 1.80
CA ALA A 28 13.18 2.14 1.90
C ALA A 28 13.99 2.50 3.16
N THR A 29 13.36 3.11 4.17
CA THR A 29 13.96 3.31 5.48
C THR A 29 13.51 2.20 6.40
N ARG A 30 14.46 1.52 7.06
CA ARG A 30 14.17 0.36 7.90
C ARG A 30 13.10 0.64 8.96
N ALA A 31 13.15 1.82 9.58
CA ALA A 31 12.17 2.23 10.59
C ALA A 31 10.76 2.37 10.01
N ASN A 32 10.61 3.01 8.84
CA ASN A 32 9.31 3.16 8.19
C ASN A 32 8.74 1.81 7.76
N ASP A 33 9.52 1.02 7.02
CA ASP A 33 9.00 -0.16 6.33
C ASP A 33 8.57 -1.24 7.33
N ILE A 34 9.29 -1.39 8.44
CA ILE A 34 8.90 -2.27 9.55
C ILE A 34 7.64 -1.73 10.25
N ALA A 35 7.58 -0.44 10.56
CA ALA A 35 6.44 0.15 11.24
C ALA A 35 5.16 0.08 10.38
N GLU A 36 5.29 0.31 9.08
CA GLU A 36 4.22 0.22 8.11
C GLU A 36 3.74 -1.22 7.95
N THR A 37 4.65 -2.18 7.81
CA THR A 37 4.31 -3.62 7.76
C THR A 37 3.51 -4.05 8.99
N ARG A 38 4.01 -3.72 10.19
CA ARG A 38 3.32 -4.02 11.45
C ARG A 38 1.95 -3.38 11.52
N ALA A 39 1.81 -2.15 11.05
CA ALA A 39 0.53 -1.45 11.05
C ALA A 39 -0.49 -2.07 10.09
N VAL A 40 -0.06 -2.50 8.90
CA VAL A 40 -0.90 -3.25 7.96
C VAL A 40 -1.33 -4.57 8.60
N ARG A 41 -0.40 -5.38 9.12
CA ARG A 41 -0.75 -6.64 9.80
C ARG A 41 -1.72 -6.44 10.96
N ALA A 42 -1.50 -5.41 11.79
CA ALA A 42 -2.40 -5.11 12.91
C ALA A 42 -3.79 -4.60 12.47
N ALA A 43 -3.92 -4.03 11.27
CA ALA A 43 -5.21 -3.57 10.73
C ALA A 43 -5.99 -4.68 10.04
N PHE A 44 -5.29 -5.59 9.35
CA PHE A 44 -5.89 -6.61 8.50
C PHE A 44 -5.94 -8.02 9.14
N GLY A 45 -5.14 -8.30 10.17
CA GLY A 45 -5.02 -9.64 10.73
C GLY A 45 -4.57 -10.65 9.67
N SER A 46 -5.19 -11.82 9.62
CA SER A 46 -4.90 -12.85 8.60
C SER A 46 -5.26 -12.43 7.17
N ALA A 47 -6.11 -11.41 6.98
CA ALA A 47 -6.38 -10.89 5.64
C ALA A 47 -5.12 -10.25 5.01
N ALA A 48 -4.12 -9.87 5.81
CA ALA A 48 -2.87 -9.29 5.33
C ALA A 48 -2.09 -10.24 4.41
N ASP A 49 -2.20 -11.55 4.60
CA ASP A 49 -1.45 -12.56 3.84
C ASP A 49 -1.93 -12.69 2.39
N ARG A 50 -3.08 -12.09 2.05
CA ARG A 50 -3.62 -12.07 0.68
C ARG A 50 -3.42 -10.74 -0.03
N LEU A 51 -2.91 -9.73 0.66
CA LEU A 51 -2.74 -8.39 0.09
C LEU A 51 -1.57 -8.37 -0.89
N ALA A 52 -1.80 -7.84 -2.09
CA ALA A 52 -0.73 -7.43 -2.97
C ALA A 52 -0.25 -6.02 -2.56
N CYS A 53 0.92 -5.91 -1.97
CA CYS A 53 1.49 -4.63 -1.54
C CYS A 53 2.54 -4.14 -2.54
N SER A 54 2.69 -2.82 -2.72
CA SER A 54 3.74 -2.27 -3.58
C SER A 54 4.20 -0.88 -3.14
N SER A 55 5.46 -0.52 -3.43
CA SER A 55 5.98 0.85 -3.35
C SER A 55 6.65 1.28 -4.66
N GLN A 56 6.28 2.46 -5.13
CA GLN A 56 6.74 3.06 -6.38
C GLN A 56 7.99 3.92 -6.17
N LYS A 57 8.37 4.23 -4.93
CA LYS A 57 9.54 5.06 -4.60
C LYS A 57 10.85 4.44 -5.08
N GLY A 58 10.89 3.11 -5.26
CA GLY A 58 12.03 2.44 -5.90
C GLY A 58 12.25 2.85 -7.36
N ALA A 59 11.19 3.29 -8.06
CA ALA A 59 11.22 3.70 -9.47
C ALA A 59 11.31 5.22 -9.64
N ILE A 60 10.54 5.98 -8.87
CA ILE A 60 10.40 7.43 -9.05
C ILE A 60 11.05 8.28 -7.95
N GLY A 61 11.68 7.63 -6.96
CA GLY A 61 12.21 8.30 -5.77
C GLY A 61 11.12 8.80 -4.82
N HIS A 62 11.54 9.43 -3.72
CA HIS A 62 10.60 10.00 -2.77
C HIS A 62 10.34 11.49 -3.08
N LEU A 63 9.21 11.76 -3.74
CA LEU A 63 8.81 13.12 -4.16
C LEU A 63 8.28 14.03 -3.03
N LEU A 64 8.64 13.74 -1.77
CA LEU A 64 8.18 14.48 -0.58
C LEU A 64 6.67 14.77 -0.61
N GLY A 65 6.27 16.03 -0.54
CA GLY A 65 4.86 16.45 -0.56
C GLY A 65 4.09 16.03 -1.81
N ALA A 66 4.76 15.84 -2.95
CA ALA A 66 4.14 15.38 -4.19
C ALA A 66 3.99 13.85 -4.27
N ALA A 67 4.71 13.08 -3.43
CA ALA A 67 4.62 11.61 -3.47
C ALA A 67 3.18 11.14 -3.27
N GLY A 68 2.44 11.82 -2.39
CA GLY A 68 1.09 11.47 -2.06
C GLY A 68 0.11 11.51 -3.24
N SER A 69 0.20 12.54 -4.09
CA SER A 69 -0.66 12.70 -5.26
C SER A 69 -0.24 11.78 -6.41
N VAL A 70 1.06 11.71 -6.70
CA VAL A 70 1.60 10.83 -7.75
C VAL A 70 1.28 9.37 -7.48
N GLU A 71 1.47 8.89 -6.25
CA GLU A 71 1.15 7.50 -5.86
C GLU A 71 -0.35 7.23 -5.83
N SER A 72 -1.17 8.25 -5.57
CA SER A 72 -2.63 8.10 -5.71
C SER A 72 -3.03 7.88 -7.17
N ALA A 73 -2.35 8.53 -8.12
CA ALA A 73 -2.56 8.25 -9.54
C ALA A 73 -2.18 6.80 -9.88
N PHE A 74 -1.10 6.26 -9.32
CA PHE A 74 -0.76 4.84 -9.48
C PHE A 74 -1.85 3.91 -8.93
N ALA A 75 -2.46 4.22 -7.78
CA ALA A 75 -3.57 3.41 -7.24
C ALA A 75 -4.80 3.42 -8.17
N VAL A 76 -5.13 4.57 -8.77
CA VAL A 76 -6.21 4.69 -9.76
C VAL A 76 -5.87 3.96 -11.05
N LEU A 77 -4.64 4.08 -11.54
CA LEU A 77 -4.17 3.38 -12.74
C LEU A 77 -4.15 1.87 -12.53
N ALA A 78 -3.78 1.39 -11.33
CA ALA A 78 -3.85 -0.02 -10.99
C ALA A 78 -5.28 -0.55 -11.11
N LEU A 79 -6.26 0.18 -10.58
CA LEU A 79 -7.69 -0.16 -10.75
C LEU A 79 -8.12 -0.14 -12.22
N ARG A 80 -7.67 0.84 -13.01
CA ARG A 80 -8.01 0.93 -14.44
C ARG A 80 -7.43 -0.23 -15.24
N ASP A 81 -6.15 -0.51 -15.03
CA ASP A 81 -5.36 -1.43 -15.85
C ASP A 81 -5.40 -2.87 -15.31
N GLN A 82 -5.98 -3.08 -14.12
CA GLN A 82 -6.07 -4.38 -13.42
C GLN A 82 -4.68 -5.02 -13.23
N VAL A 83 -3.71 -4.19 -12.84
CA VAL A 83 -2.32 -4.57 -12.60
C VAL A 83 -1.81 -3.86 -11.35
N VAL A 84 -1.18 -4.62 -10.44
CA VAL A 84 -0.43 -4.07 -9.31
C VAL A 84 1.00 -3.76 -9.79
N PRO A 85 1.48 -2.50 -9.65
CA PRO A 85 2.84 -2.14 -10.04
C PRO A 85 3.86 -2.84 -9.13
N PRO A 86 5.07 -3.13 -9.63
CA PRO A 86 6.08 -3.82 -8.84
C PRO A 86 6.74 -2.89 -7.82
N THR A 87 7.20 -3.46 -6.71
CA THR A 87 8.29 -2.87 -5.92
C THR A 87 9.61 -3.29 -6.57
N ILE A 88 10.20 -2.41 -7.37
CA ILE A 88 11.47 -2.69 -8.05
C ILE A 88 12.66 -2.63 -7.08
N ASN A 89 13.77 -3.26 -7.46
CA ASN A 89 15.02 -3.34 -6.70
C ASN A 89 14.93 -4.14 -5.37
N LEU A 90 13.81 -4.80 -5.10
CA LEU A 90 13.63 -5.65 -3.93
C LEU A 90 14.27 -7.02 -4.16
N ARG A 91 15.46 -7.25 -3.60
CA ARG A 91 16.22 -8.50 -3.76
C ARG A 91 16.16 -9.41 -2.53
N THR A 92 16.26 -8.81 -1.35
CA THR A 92 16.29 -9.52 -0.07
C THR A 92 15.22 -8.90 0.83
N HIS A 93 14.26 -9.71 1.27
CA HIS A 93 13.24 -9.27 2.21
C HIS A 93 13.81 -9.24 3.62
N ASP A 94 13.58 -8.15 4.35
CA ASP A 94 13.75 -8.14 5.81
C ASP A 94 12.67 -9.07 6.40
N PRO A 95 13.00 -10.04 7.26
CA PRO A 95 12.00 -10.91 7.90
C PRO A 95 10.91 -10.16 8.69
N GLN A 96 11.17 -8.90 9.06
CA GLN A 96 10.20 -8.03 9.72
C GLN A 96 9.24 -7.32 8.73
N CYS A 97 9.52 -7.42 7.42
CA CYS A 97 8.77 -6.88 6.29
C CYS A 97 8.29 -8.04 5.39
N ASP A 98 7.42 -8.87 5.96
CA ASP A 98 6.95 -10.15 5.44
C ASP A 98 5.64 -10.04 4.63
N LEU A 99 5.24 -8.84 4.22
CA LEU A 99 4.13 -8.65 3.27
C LEU A 99 4.59 -9.02 1.85
N ASP A 100 3.64 -9.45 1.01
CA ASP A 100 3.89 -9.64 -0.41
C ASP A 100 4.02 -8.29 -1.12
N CYS A 101 5.26 -7.82 -1.25
CA CYS A 101 5.59 -6.52 -1.85
C CYS A 101 5.64 -6.52 -3.39
N VAL A 102 5.11 -7.54 -4.08
CA VAL A 102 5.09 -7.63 -5.56
C VAL A 102 6.46 -7.30 -6.15
N ALA A 103 7.47 -8.10 -5.75
CA ALA A 103 8.87 -7.79 -6.01
C ALA A 103 9.20 -7.86 -7.51
N ASN A 104 9.77 -6.79 -8.06
CA ASN A 104 10.39 -6.64 -9.39
C ASN A 104 9.49 -6.81 -10.63
N THR A 105 8.44 -7.61 -10.57
CA THR A 105 7.56 -7.90 -11.72
C THR A 105 6.12 -7.50 -11.41
N ALA A 106 5.53 -6.67 -12.28
CA ALA A 106 4.14 -6.26 -12.16
C ALA A 106 3.22 -7.48 -12.15
N ARG A 107 2.12 -7.42 -11.39
CA ARG A 107 1.20 -8.54 -11.24
C ARG A 107 -0.19 -8.20 -11.76
N PRO A 108 -0.67 -8.85 -12.83
CA PRO A 108 -2.09 -8.80 -13.20
C PRO A 108 -2.94 -9.33 -12.04
N LEU A 109 -3.91 -8.55 -11.61
CA LEU A 109 -4.80 -8.90 -10.50
C LEU A 109 -6.14 -8.20 -10.71
N ARG A 110 -7.23 -8.90 -10.41
CA ARG A 110 -8.55 -8.28 -10.44
C ARG A 110 -8.68 -7.35 -9.24
N LEU A 111 -8.68 -6.04 -9.48
CA LEU A 111 -8.69 -5.01 -8.43
C LEU A 111 -10.04 -4.31 -8.39
N ARG A 112 -10.62 -4.23 -7.21
CA ARG A 112 -11.84 -3.46 -6.89
C ARG A 112 -11.57 -2.38 -5.86
N ASN A 113 -10.76 -2.67 -4.84
CA ASN A 113 -10.42 -1.76 -3.77
C ASN A 113 -8.90 -1.70 -3.57
N VAL A 114 -8.31 -0.51 -3.74
CA VAL A 114 -6.90 -0.25 -3.50
C VAL A 114 -6.76 0.76 -2.38
N LEU A 115 -5.99 0.40 -1.35
CA LEU A 115 -5.65 1.30 -0.26
C LEU A 115 -4.32 1.99 -0.57
N LYS A 116 -4.18 3.27 -0.22
CA LYS A 116 -2.93 4.01 -0.37
C LYS A 116 -2.53 4.66 0.94
N LEU A 117 -1.28 4.46 1.34
CA LEU A 117 -0.72 4.92 2.61
C LEU A 117 0.25 6.09 2.38
N SER A 118 0.30 7.04 3.30
CA SER A 118 1.32 8.08 3.33
C SER A 118 1.68 8.46 4.75
N LEU A 119 2.99 8.51 5.01
CA LEU A 119 3.55 8.85 6.30
C LEU A 119 4.49 10.04 6.10
N GLY A 120 4.29 11.09 6.86
CA GLY A 120 5.09 12.32 6.79
C GLY A 120 5.77 12.60 8.11
N PHE A 121 6.81 13.45 8.06
CA PHE A 121 7.44 13.98 9.27
C PHE A 121 6.42 14.70 10.17
N GLY A 122 6.69 14.75 11.47
CA GLY A 122 5.76 15.32 12.46
C GLY A 122 4.59 14.41 12.84
N GLY A 123 4.64 13.12 12.45
CA GLY A 123 3.60 12.14 12.81
C GLY A 123 2.36 12.20 11.92
N HIS A 124 2.42 12.92 10.80
CA HIS A 124 1.33 12.98 9.83
C HIS A 124 1.13 11.63 9.15
N VAL A 125 -0.09 11.12 9.18
CA VAL A 125 -0.46 9.89 8.48
C VAL A 125 -1.74 10.13 7.69
N ALA A 126 -1.77 9.65 6.45
CA ALA A 126 -2.94 9.71 5.58
C ALA A 126 -3.18 8.34 4.95
N VAL A 127 -4.46 7.98 4.82
CA VAL A 127 -4.93 6.73 4.21
C VAL A 127 -6.04 7.08 3.25
N GLY A 128 -5.89 6.69 1.98
CA GLY A 128 -6.91 6.83 0.95
C GLY A 128 -7.40 5.46 0.49
N LEU A 129 -8.72 5.32 0.28
CA LEU A 129 -9.31 4.16 -0.36
C LEU A 129 -9.81 4.57 -1.75
N PHE A 130 -9.35 3.87 -2.78
CA PHE A 130 -9.82 4.01 -4.15
C PHE A 130 -10.62 2.77 -4.52
N ARG A 131 -11.80 2.97 -5.09
CA ARG A 131 -12.71 1.89 -5.49
C ARG A 131 -13.08 2.04 -6.95
N ALA A 132 -13.01 0.95 -7.72
CA ALA A 132 -13.58 0.90 -9.05
C ALA A 132 -15.11 1.01 -8.96
N THR A 133 -15.71 1.97 -9.65
CA THR A 133 -17.15 2.01 -9.88
C THR A 133 -17.46 1.12 -11.08
N SER A 134 -18.33 0.15 -10.88
CA SER A 134 -18.90 -0.69 -11.95
C SER A 134 -19.57 0.14 -13.04
#